data_AF-A0A8J1XU72-F1
#
_entry.id   AF-A0A8J1XU72-F1
#
_cell.length_a   1.000
_cell.length_b   1.000
_cell.length_c   1.000
_cell.angle_alpha   90.00
_cell.angle_beta   90.00
_cell.angle_gamma   90.00
#
_symmetry.space_group_name_H-M   'P 1'
#
loop_
_entity.id
_entity.type
_entity.pdbx_description
1 polymer ?
#
loop_
_entity_poly.entity_id
_entity_poly.type
_entity_poly.pdbx_seq_one_letter_code
_entity_poly.pdbx_strand_id
1 'polypeptide(L)'
;MATTVVDFGESKEKTLFTGSSEEDIACAKGFWQSVQLNPTIESRLVSSDVKQRLKVAPQAGQGVNHSYKRIEYPPQLTEFLETAHSMEQTEELEKIQRLSQFREDTLTMLGKRKTERIAKETISTHKGITKKETFPMAIEIEDNDFEDSPEFTMNEIDKFNKQKSLDDDDDSD
;
A
#
# COMPACT_ATOMS: atom_id res chain seq x y z
N MET A 1 -1.79 32.23 -8.11
CA MET A 1 -1.91 31.37 -6.90
C MET A 1 -0.93 31.92 -5.90
N ALA A 2 -1.40 32.37 -4.74
CA ALA A 2 -0.58 32.99 -3.71
C ALA A 2 0.31 31.91 -3.07
N THR A 3 1.63 32.10 -3.11
CA THR A 3 2.58 31.30 -2.35
C THR A 3 2.47 31.70 -0.89
N THR A 4 1.81 30.88 -0.07
CA THR A 4 1.91 31.01 1.39
C THR A 4 3.30 30.53 1.78
N VAL A 5 4.22 31.48 1.92
CA VAL A 5 5.49 31.25 2.61
C VAL A 5 5.08 30.92 4.05
N VAL A 6 5.19 29.64 4.44
CA VAL A 6 4.96 29.25 5.82
C VAL A 6 6.17 29.76 6.58
N ASP A 7 6.04 30.95 7.14
CA ASP A 7 7.02 31.55 8.02
C ASP A 7 6.95 30.74 9.32
N PHE A 8 7.92 29.83 9.53
CA PHE A 8 8.12 29.18 10.82
C PHE A 8 8.70 30.24 11.75
N GLY A 9 7.85 31.19 12.17
CA GLY A 9 8.21 32.21 13.14
C GLY A 9 8.88 31.54 14.33
N GLU A 10 9.92 32.18 14.87
CA GLU A 10 10.74 31.66 15.98
C GLU A 10 9.86 30.89 16.97
N SER A 11 9.98 29.57 16.95
CA SER A 11 9.32 28.72 17.94
C SER A 11 9.87 29.14 19.29
N LYS A 12 9.08 29.87 20.07
CA LYS A 12 9.46 30.42 21.38
C LYS A 12 9.83 29.35 22.40
N GLU A 13 9.48 28.09 22.12
CA GLU A 13 9.78 26.93 22.95
C GLU A 13 11.06 26.24 22.44
N LYS A 14 12.11 26.31 23.26
CA LYS A 14 13.39 25.62 23.02
C LYS A 14 13.46 24.40 23.95
N THR A 15 13.65 23.23 23.39
CA THR A 15 13.94 22.02 24.18
C THR A 15 15.42 22.03 24.56
N LEU A 16 15.71 22.03 25.87
CA LEU A 16 17.06 21.98 26.41
C LEU A 16 17.32 20.56 26.94
N PHE A 17 18.45 19.97 26.56
CA PHE A 17 18.90 18.71 27.13
C PHE A 17 19.60 18.98 28.46
N THR A 18 18.91 18.74 29.57
CA THR A 18 19.50 18.86 30.92
C THR A 18 19.80 17.46 31.46
N GLY A 19 21.01 17.25 31.99
CA GLY A 19 21.43 15.97 32.58
C GLY A 19 22.02 14.94 31.62
N SER A 20 22.14 15.25 30.33
CA SER A 20 22.83 14.40 29.34
C SER A 20 24.31 14.77 29.22
N SER A 21 25.15 13.81 28.81
CA SER A 21 26.55 14.07 28.48
C SER A 21 26.67 14.95 27.22
N GLU A 22 27.78 15.65 27.05
CA GLU A 22 28.02 16.48 25.86
C GLU A 22 28.02 15.64 24.56
N GLU A 23 28.49 14.40 24.65
CA GLU A 23 28.50 13.43 23.56
C GLU A 23 27.08 13.05 23.12
N ASP A 24 26.18 12.78 24.07
CA ASP A 24 24.77 12.43 23.78
C ASP A 24 24.04 13.61 23.14
N ILE A 25 24.32 14.83 23.59
CA ILE A 25 23.74 16.05 23.02
C ILE A 25 24.20 16.24 21.57
N ALA A 26 25.47 15.97 21.27
CA ALA A 26 25.99 16.05 19.91
C ALA A 26 25.36 14.98 19.00
N CYS A 27 25.23 13.74 19.48
CA CYS A 27 24.57 12.65 18.77
C CYS A 27 23.10 12.98 18.49
N ALA A 28 22.35 13.47 19.49
CA ALA A 28 20.95 13.84 19.32
C ALA A 28 20.78 14.99 18.31
N LYS A 29 21.65 16.01 18.35
CA LYS A 29 21.64 17.11 17.37
C LYS A 29 21.86 16.59 15.94
N GLY A 30 22.87 15.73 15.73
CA GLY A 30 23.15 15.13 14.43
C GLY A 30 21.98 14.27 13.93
N PHE A 31 21.40 13.46 14.81
CA PHE A 31 20.21 12.67 14.51
C PHE A 31 19.04 13.56 14.04
N TRP A 32 18.66 14.57 14.81
CA TRP A 32 17.53 15.43 14.46
C TRP A 32 17.76 16.29 13.21
N GLN A 33 19.01 16.72 12.96
CA GLN A 33 19.38 17.36 11.71
C GLN A 33 19.27 16.42 10.50
N SER A 34 19.57 15.13 10.67
CA SER A 34 19.41 14.15 9.59
C SER A 34 17.94 13.79 9.31
N VAL A 35 17.09 13.80 10.35
CA VAL A 35 15.64 13.56 10.25
C VAL A 35 14.92 14.78 9.68
N GLN A 36 15.39 15.98 10.01
CA GLN A 36 14.99 17.21 9.35
C GLN A 36 15.64 17.26 7.97
N LEU A 37 15.16 16.41 7.07
CA LEU A 37 15.39 16.56 5.65
C LEU A 37 14.97 18.00 5.30
N ASN A 38 15.92 18.86 4.95
CA ASN A 38 15.62 20.06 4.15
C ASN A 38 14.60 19.63 3.11
N PRO A 39 13.49 20.37 2.91
CA PRO A 39 12.47 19.95 1.96
C PRO A 39 13.21 19.55 0.71
N THR A 40 13.17 18.26 0.39
CA THR A 40 13.93 17.73 -0.72
C THR A 40 13.53 18.62 -1.88
N ILE A 41 14.51 19.17 -2.60
CA ILE A 41 14.22 19.83 -3.86
C ILE A 41 13.71 18.68 -4.73
N GLU A 42 12.41 18.45 -4.65
CA GLU A 42 11.75 17.38 -5.38
C GLU A 42 12.16 17.59 -6.84
N SER A 43 12.64 16.53 -7.48
CA SER A 43 12.85 16.51 -8.92
C SER A 43 11.48 16.64 -9.59
N ARG A 44 10.98 17.87 -9.68
CA ARG A 44 9.73 18.17 -10.36
C ARG A 44 10.02 18.23 -11.84
N LEU A 45 9.30 17.40 -12.60
CA LEU A 45 9.28 17.40 -14.07
C LEU A 45 9.02 18.79 -14.68
N VAL A 46 8.45 19.71 -13.89
CA VAL A 46 8.16 21.08 -14.27
C VAL A 46 8.57 22.00 -13.12
N SER A 47 9.60 22.82 -13.33
CA SER A 47 9.96 23.91 -12.41
C SER A 47 8.90 25.02 -12.46
N SER A 48 8.51 25.53 -11.30
CA SER A 48 7.50 26.59 -11.17
C SER A 48 7.93 27.94 -11.79
N ASP A 49 9.22 28.12 -12.07
CA ASP A 49 9.78 29.32 -12.73
C ASP A 49 9.87 29.18 -14.27
N VAL A 50 9.30 28.12 -14.86
CA VAL A 50 9.23 27.99 -16.32
C VAL A 50 8.15 28.93 -16.86
N LYS A 51 8.55 30.16 -17.16
CA LYS A 51 7.73 31.15 -17.89
C LYS A 51 7.55 30.81 -19.38
N GLN A 52 8.07 29.67 -19.86
CA GLN A 52 7.97 29.21 -21.25
C GLN A 52 6.68 28.43 -21.57
N ARG A 53 5.68 28.40 -20.68
CA ARG A 53 4.36 27.87 -21.08
C ARG A 53 3.72 28.83 -22.07
N LEU A 54 3.97 28.60 -23.36
CA LEU A 54 3.19 29.18 -24.44
C LEU A 54 1.71 28.93 -24.14
N LYS A 55 0.86 29.93 -24.43
CA LYS A 55 -0.58 29.77 -24.31
C LYS A 55 -0.99 28.53 -25.09
N VAL A 56 -1.77 27.67 -24.46
CA VAL A 56 -2.38 26.51 -25.11
C VAL A 56 -3.03 27.02 -26.38
N ALA A 57 -2.62 26.49 -27.54
CA ALA A 57 -3.25 26.85 -28.79
C ALA A 57 -4.77 26.61 -28.62
N PRO A 58 -5.63 27.54 -29.05
CA PRO A 58 -7.06 27.24 -29.08
C PRO A 58 -7.24 25.92 -29.81
N GLN A 59 -8.23 25.11 -29.42
CA GLN A 59 -8.60 23.94 -30.20
C GLN A 59 -8.80 24.45 -31.63
N ALA A 60 -7.81 24.20 -32.49
CA ALA A 60 -7.97 24.39 -33.90
C ALA A 60 -9.11 23.46 -34.21
N GLY A 61 -10.30 24.03 -34.45
CA GLY A 61 -11.40 23.29 -35.00
C GLY A 61 -10.86 22.71 -36.29
N GLN A 62 -10.37 21.47 -36.23
CA GLN A 62 -10.01 20.74 -37.41
C GLN A 62 -11.33 20.66 -38.15
N GLY A 63 -11.45 21.48 -39.20
CA GLY A 63 -12.58 21.41 -40.10
C GLY A 63 -12.73 19.95 -40.48
N VAL A 64 -13.97 19.48 -40.50
CA VAL A 64 -14.32 18.08 -40.80
C VAL A 64 -13.40 17.61 -41.94
N ASN A 65 -12.59 16.59 -41.70
CA ASN A 65 -11.68 16.09 -42.72
C ASN A 65 -12.52 15.39 -43.80
N HIS A 66 -12.94 16.13 -44.82
CA HIS A 66 -13.73 15.62 -45.95
C HIS A 66 -12.95 14.60 -46.80
N SER A 67 -11.64 14.48 -46.58
CA SER A 67 -10.78 13.49 -47.24
C SER A 67 -10.90 12.09 -46.65
N TYR A 68 -11.43 11.93 -45.42
CA TYR A 68 -11.62 10.62 -44.82
C TYR A 68 -13.05 10.15 -45.04
N LYS A 69 -13.24 9.18 -45.92
CA LYS A 69 -14.52 8.46 -46.01
C LYS A 69 -14.56 7.44 -44.88
N ARG A 70 -15.55 7.58 -43.99
CA ARG A 70 -15.83 6.55 -42.97
C ARG A 70 -16.11 5.24 -43.70
N ILE A 71 -15.29 4.23 -43.45
CA ILE A 71 -15.56 2.87 -43.95
C ILE A 71 -16.66 2.31 -43.06
N GLU A 72 -17.82 2.06 -43.64
CA GLU A 72 -18.89 1.33 -42.96
C GLU A 72 -18.46 -0.12 -42.85
N TYR A 73 -18.34 -0.61 -41.61
CA TYR A 73 -18.03 -2.01 -41.37
C TYR A 73 -19.24 -2.87 -41.72
N PRO A 74 -19.02 -4.10 -42.23
CA PRO A 74 -20.11 -5.04 -42.44
C PRO A 74 -20.79 -5.35 -41.08
N PRO A 75 -22.11 -5.56 -41.06
CA PRO A 75 -22.89 -5.74 -39.82
C PRO A 75 -22.41 -6.91 -38.95
N GLN A 76 -21.88 -7.96 -39.58
CA GLN A 76 -21.29 -9.10 -38.87
C GLN A 76 -20.04 -8.72 -38.08
N LEU A 77 -19.23 -7.80 -38.62
CA LEU A 77 -18.02 -7.34 -37.94
C LEU A 77 -18.38 -6.38 -36.79
N THR A 78 -19.43 -5.57 -36.93
CA THR A 78 -19.87 -4.69 -35.85
C THR A 78 -20.40 -5.51 -34.66
N GLU A 79 -21.22 -6.52 -34.91
CA GLU A 79 -21.73 -7.42 -33.85
C GLU A 79 -20.58 -8.16 -33.14
N PHE A 80 -19.61 -8.67 -33.90
CA PHE A 80 -18.43 -9.32 -33.32
C PHE A 80 -17.60 -8.37 -32.44
N LEU A 81 -17.39 -7.12 -32.88
CA LEU A 81 -16.64 -6.15 -32.09
C LEU A 81 -17.41 -5.71 -30.83
N GLU A 82 -18.72 -5.53 -30.92
CA GLU A 82 -19.57 -5.17 -29.79
C GLU A 82 -19.60 -6.27 -28.73
N THR A 83 -19.73 -7.53 -29.15
CA THR A 83 -19.69 -8.68 -28.25
C THR A 83 -18.33 -8.85 -27.58
N ALA A 84 -17.23 -8.76 -28.34
CA ALA A 84 -15.87 -8.82 -27.79
C ALA A 84 -15.63 -7.72 -26.75
N HIS A 85 -16.06 -6.50 -27.04
CA HIS A 85 -15.92 -5.36 -26.12
C HIS A 85 -16.78 -5.55 -24.86
N SER A 86 -17.99 -6.09 -24.99
CA SER A 86 -18.83 -6.41 -23.83
C SER A 86 -18.19 -7.48 -22.95
N MET A 87 -17.59 -8.50 -23.55
CA MET A 87 -16.89 -9.56 -22.81
C MET A 87 -15.70 -9.00 -22.04
N GLU A 88 -14.87 -8.19 -22.69
CA GLU A 88 -13.73 -7.51 -22.07
C GLU A 88 -14.16 -6.68 -20.85
N GLN A 89 -15.23 -5.89 -21.01
CA GLN A 89 -15.78 -5.10 -19.89
C GLN A 89 -16.27 -5.97 -18.74
N THR A 90 -16.95 -7.09 -19.02
CA THR A 90 -17.42 -7.99 -17.96
C THR A 90 -16.24 -8.64 -17.22
N GLU A 91 -15.20 -9.07 -17.93
CA GLU A 91 -14.00 -9.65 -17.33
C GLU A 91 -13.27 -8.65 -16.43
N GLU A 92 -13.16 -7.39 -16.86
CA GLU A 92 -12.57 -6.31 -16.06
C GLU A 92 -13.37 -6.07 -14.77
N LEU A 93 -14.70 -6.01 -14.87
CA LEU A 93 -15.58 -5.81 -13.72
C LEU A 93 -15.49 -6.98 -12.73
N GLU A 94 -15.48 -8.21 -13.22
CA GLU A 94 -15.29 -9.40 -12.37
C GLU A 94 -13.95 -9.36 -11.64
N LYS A 95 -12.88 -8.98 -12.33
CA LYS A 95 -11.55 -8.85 -11.73
C LYS A 95 -11.55 -7.81 -10.60
N ILE A 96 -12.18 -6.65 -10.83
CA ILE A 96 -12.32 -5.60 -9.82
C ILE A 96 -13.17 -6.11 -8.63
N GLN A 97 -14.24 -6.85 -8.90
CA GLN A 97 -15.09 -7.43 -7.86
C GLN A 97 -14.32 -8.41 -6.96
N ARG A 98 -13.53 -9.33 -7.55
CA ARG A 98 -12.69 -10.27 -6.80
C ARG A 98 -11.69 -9.53 -5.90
N LEU A 99 -11.07 -8.46 -6.40
CA LEU A 99 -10.14 -7.64 -5.62
C LEU A 99 -10.85 -6.93 -4.46
N SER A 100 -12.07 -6.43 -4.67
CA SER A 100 -12.88 -5.80 -3.62
C SER A 100 -13.22 -6.80 -2.51
N GLN A 101 -13.66 -8.00 -2.89
CA GLN A 101 -13.97 -9.08 -1.94
C GLN A 101 -12.75 -9.45 -1.10
N PHE A 102 -11.59 -9.67 -1.73
CA PHE A 102 -10.35 -9.97 -1.01
C PHE A 102 -9.96 -8.85 -0.02
N ARG A 103 -10.15 -7.60 -0.40
CA ARG A 103 -9.89 -6.45 0.48
C ARG A 103 -10.86 -6.42 1.67
N GLU A 104 -12.14 -6.68 1.43
CA GLU A 104 -13.14 -6.79 2.49
C GLU A 104 -12.77 -7.88 3.49
N ASP A 105 -12.42 -9.08 3.01
CA ASP A 105 -11.98 -10.20 3.85
C ASP A 105 -10.76 -9.83 4.71
N THR A 106 -9.77 -9.19 4.10
CA THR A 106 -8.57 -8.71 4.81
C THR A 106 -8.92 -7.71 5.91
N LEU A 107 -9.82 -6.77 5.62
CA LEU A 107 -10.28 -5.79 6.60
C LEU A 107 -11.08 -6.45 7.72
N THR A 108 -11.91 -7.45 7.43
CA THR A 108 -12.66 -8.18 8.46
C THR A 108 -11.72 -8.92 9.42
N MET A 109 -10.68 -9.59 8.89
CA MET A 109 -9.67 -10.28 9.69
C MET A 109 -8.87 -9.32 10.58
N LEU A 110 -8.46 -8.17 10.02
CA LEU A 110 -7.81 -7.10 10.79
C LEU A 110 -8.73 -6.54 11.88
N GLY A 111 -10.02 -6.36 11.58
CA GLY A 111 -11.03 -5.93 12.53
C GLY A 111 -11.13 -6.89 13.72
N LYS A 112 -11.26 -8.20 13.45
CA LYS A 112 -11.30 -9.26 14.48
C LYS A 112 -10.06 -9.20 15.38
N ARG A 113 -8.86 -9.20 14.79
CA ARG A 113 -7.58 -9.10 15.55
C ARG A 113 -7.52 -7.85 16.42
N LYS A 114 -7.97 -6.70 15.91
CA LYS A 114 -8.03 -5.45 16.69
C LYS A 114 -8.98 -5.59 17.88
N THR A 115 -10.17 -6.15 17.68
CA THR A 115 -11.14 -6.34 18.77
C THR A 115 -10.62 -7.31 19.84
N GLU A 116 -9.97 -8.39 19.44
CA GLU A 116 -9.32 -9.33 20.35
C GLU A 116 -8.19 -8.66 21.14
N ARG A 117 -7.35 -7.86 20.47
CA ARG A 117 -6.28 -7.09 21.14
C ARG A 117 -6.85 -6.14 22.17
N ILE A 118 -7.87 -5.36 21.80
CA ILE A 118 -8.55 -4.44 22.71
C ILE A 118 -9.14 -5.21 23.90
N ALA A 119 -9.78 -6.36 23.68
CA ALA A 119 -10.33 -7.18 24.75
C ALA A 119 -9.24 -7.71 25.72
N LYS A 120 -8.07 -8.09 25.21
CA LYS A 120 -6.93 -8.51 26.05
C LYS A 120 -6.35 -7.33 26.84
N GLU A 121 -6.21 -6.17 26.20
CA GLU A 121 -5.70 -4.94 26.82
C GLU A 121 -6.64 -4.40 27.91
N THR A 122 -7.97 -4.45 27.72
CA THR A 122 -8.94 -4.02 28.75
C THR A 122 -8.88 -4.91 29.99
N ILE A 123 -8.66 -6.22 29.82
CA ILE A 123 -8.43 -7.14 30.96
C ILE A 123 -7.08 -6.85 31.65
N SER A 124 -6.01 -6.61 30.87
CA SER A 124 -4.67 -6.34 31.40
C SER A 124 -4.55 -4.99 32.11
N THR A 125 -5.31 -3.97 31.70
CA THR A 125 -5.30 -2.64 32.33
C THR A 125 -6.02 -2.64 33.68
N HIS A 126 -6.94 -3.58 33.91
CA HIS A 126 -7.67 -3.70 35.17
C HIS A 126 -6.86 -4.41 36.27
N LYS A 127 -5.89 -5.26 35.90
CA LYS A 127 -4.88 -5.75 36.84
C LYS A 127 -3.74 -4.75 36.87
N GLY A 128 -3.70 -3.89 37.89
CA GLY A 128 -2.65 -2.91 38.12
C GLY A 128 -1.26 -3.54 38.28
N ILE A 129 -0.67 -4.00 37.18
CA ILE A 129 0.73 -4.38 37.11
C ILE A 129 1.46 -3.08 36.85
N THR A 130 1.89 -2.42 37.93
CA THR A 130 3.06 -1.55 37.87
C THR A 130 4.17 -2.36 37.22
N LYS A 131 4.62 -1.93 36.04
CA LYS A 131 5.78 -2.53 35.37
C LYS A 131 6.93 -2.49 36.38
N LYS A 132 7.25 -3.63 37.00
CA LYS A 132 8.55 -3.77 37.66
C LYS A 132 9.56 -3.73 36.53
N GLU A 133 10.49 -2.79 36.59
CA GLU A 133 11.62 -2.72 35.67
C GLU A 133 12.34 -4.07 35.73
N THR A 134 12.08 -4.93 34.75
CA THR A 134 12.82 -6.17 34.57
C THR A 134 14.09 -5.79 33.82
N PHE A 135 15.22 -5.80 34.52
CA PHE A 135 16.52 -5.96 33.89
C PHE A 135 16.46 -7.13 32.90
N PRO A 136 17.16 -7.08 31.75
CA PRO A 136 17.08 -8.13 30.75
C PRO A 136 17.65 -9.42 31.33
N MET A 137 16.75 -10.32 31.76
CA MET A 137 17.07 -11.71 32.03
C MET A 137 17.03 -12.42 30.68
N ALA A 138 18.12 -13.06 30.29
CA ALA A 138 18.20 -13.84 29.07
C ALA A 138 17.04 -14.85 29.05
N ILE A 139 16.14 -14.70 28.08
CA ILE A 139 15.10 -15.68 27.81
C ILE A 139 15.81 -16.79 27.05
N GLU A 140 16.03 -17.93 27.71
CA GLU A 140 16.27 -19.18 27.00
C GLU A 140 14.97 -19.51 26.28
N ILE A 141 14.97 -19.29 24.97
CA ILE A 141 13.89 -19.70 24.09
C ILE A 141 14.05 -21.22 23.96
N GLU A 142 13.14 -21.98 24.56
CA GLU A 142 12.95 -23.36 24.15
C GLU A 142 12.34 -23.32 22.75
N ASP A 143 13.20 -23.58 21.75
CA ASP A 143 12.85 -23.76 20.34
C ASP A 143 11.90 -24.96 20.20
N ASN A 144 10.60 -24.71 20.34
CA ASN A 144 9.59 -25.66 19.89
C ASN A 144 9.28 -25.37 18.40
N ASP A 145 10.31 -25.58 17.58
CA ASP A 145 10.33 -25.39 16.11
C ASP A 145 9.62 -26.53 15.35
N PHE A 146 8.65 -27.22 15.97
CA PHE A 146 8.10 -28.43 15.36
C PHE A 146 7.16 -28.14 14.18
N GLU A 147 6.58 -26.94 14.09
CA GLU A 147 5.58 -26.60 13.06
C GLU A 147 6.12 -25.74 11.91
N ASP A 148 7.34 -25.18 12.01
CA ASP A 148 7.99 -24.37 10.95
C ASP A 148 9.13 -25.11 10.22
N SER A 149 9.20 -26.45 10.35
CA SER A 149 10.18 -27.25 9.60
C SER A 149 9.87 -27.19 8.09
N PRO A 150 10.86 -26.88 7.23
CA PRO A 150 10.68 -26.87 5.77
C PRO A 150 10.10 -28.19 5.23
N GLU A 151 10.40 -29.31 5.89
CA GLU A 151 9.92 -30.63 5.50
C GLU A 151 8.42 -30.83 5.77
N PHE A 152 7.90 -30.24 6.84
CA PHE A 152 6.46 -30.21 7.12
C PHE A 152 5.72 -29.39 6.07
N THR A 153 6.24 -28.20 5.75
CA THR A 153 5.65 -27.33 4.72
C THR A 153 5.65 -27.96 3.33
N MET A 154 6.72 -28.69 2.97
CA MET A 154 6.81 -29.39 1.68
C MET A 154 5.79 -30.53 1.58
N ASN A 155 5.64 -31.33 2.65
CA ASN A 155 4.65 -32.40 2.71
C ASN A 155 3.21 -31.89 2.62
N GLU A 156 2.93 -30.71 3.19
CA GLU A 156 1.60 -30.11 3.14
C GLU A 156 1.26 -29.61 1.72
N ILE A 157 2.23 -29.03 1.01
CA ILE A 157 2.09 -28.62 -0.39
C ILE A 157 1.86 -29.83 -1.30
N ASP A 158 2.60 -30.92 -1.11
CA ASP A 158 2.44 -32.15 -1.89
C ASP A 158 1.07 -32.79 -1.67
N LYS A 159 0.58 -32.77 -0.43
CA LYS A 159 -0.76 -33.27 -0.09
C LYS A 159 -1.86 -32.45 -0.75
N PHE A 160 -1.72 -31.12 -0.78
CA PHE A 160 -2.65 -30.22 -1.45
C PHE A 160 -2.70 -30.45 -2.97
N ASN A 161 -1.53 -30.55 -3.62
CA ASN A 161 -1.45 -30.80 -5.06
C ASN A 161 -2.05 -32.16 -5.45
N LYS A 162 -1.87 -33.18 -4.60
CA LYS A 162 -2.44 -34.51 -4.82
C LYS A 162 -3.97 -34.53 -4.73
N GLN A 163 -4.56 -33.75 -3.82
CA GLN A 163 -6.02 -33.60 -3.78
C GLN A 163 -6.54 -32.93 -5.04
N LYS A 164 -5.88 -31.87 -5.50
CA LYS A 164 -6.28 -31.16 -6.71
C LYS A 164 -6.26 -32.05 -7.95
N SER A 165 -5.26 -32.92 -8.09
CA SER A 165 -5.19 -33.84 -9.24
C SER A 165 -6.25 -34.95 -9.22
N LEU A 166 -6.86 -35.26 -8.06
CA LEU A 166 -7.90 -36.29 -7.95
C LEU A 166 -9.28 -35.78 -8.38
N ASP A 167 -9.49 -34.46 -8.31
CA ASP A 167 -10.77 -33.83 -8.70
C ASP A 167 -10.85 -33.55 -10.22
N ASP A 168 -9.74 -33.66 -10.95
CA ASP A 168 -9.66 -33.37 -12.40
C ASP A 168 -9.83 -34.63 -13.30
N ASP A 169 -9.92 -35.83 -12.73
CA ASP A 169 -9.98 -37.11 -13.48
C ASP A 169 -11.38 -37.79 -13.52
N ASP A 170 -12.42 -37.22 -12.89
CA ASP A 170 -13.75 -37.87 -12.77
C ASP A 170 -14.81 -37.38 -13.79
N ASP A 171 -14.42 -36.55 -14.76
CA ASP A 171 -15.32 -35.99 -15.80
C ASP A 171 -15.14 -36.65 -17.19
N SER A 172 -14.72 -37.92 -17.24
CA SER A 172 -14.62 -38.68 -18.50
C SER A 172 -15.31 -40.05 -18.44
N ASP A 173 -16.64 -40.07 -18.44
CA ASP A 173 -17.48 -40.98 -19.24
C ASP A 173 -18.87 -40.39 -19.51
#